data_AF-A0A2V8JGA5-F1
#
_entry.id   AF-A0A2V8JGA5-F1
#
_cell.length_a   1.000
_cell.length_b   1.000
_cell.length_c   1.000
_cell.angle_alpha   90.00
_cell.angle_beta   90.00
_cell.angle_gamma   90.00
#
_symmetry.space_group_name_H-M   'P 1'
#
loop_
_entity.id
_entity.type
_entity.pdbx_description
1 polymer ?
#
loop_
_entity_poly.entity_id
_entity_poly.type
_entity_poly.pdbx_seq_one_letter_code
_entity_poly.pdbx_strand_id
1 'polypeptide(L)'
;MWPSSTLFVRDIMARLFRMKRTGRCSRPSSARNGMIEGMRAQFLVFLLVGFAIGFAGIYTWEKQRAPDVVRATPLPVDPNVPTDLSAANSASEPPPPALNMERVKELTSKIKQDPKDFDSIVELGNINLDQKNYDDAVNLYKKALEIHPDSLSVRTDMGTAMLFMKRFDDAIATFQESLRTSPNDAETLLYLGVAMLHGKNDPQGALQYWEKLVEANPNNPQAAFVKEQIKKLKEQQAKP
;
A
#
# COMPACT_ATOMS: atom_id res chain seq x y z
N MET A 1 -37.05 -2.34 -28.31
CA MET A 1 -36.80 -2.84 -29.67
C MET A 1 -35.88 -1.83 -30.36
N TRP A 2 -34.57 -2.09 -30.34
CA TRP A 2 -33.52 -1.30 -31.00
C TRP A 2 -32.83 -2.26 -31.98
N PRO A 3 -32.62 -1.92 -33.27
CA PRO A 3 -31.69 -2.65 -34.13
C PRO A 3 -30.35 -1.90 -34.17
N SER A 4 -29.28 -2.44 -33.57
CA SER A 4 -28.28 -3.34 -34.20
C SER A 4 -27.46 -2.66 -35.31
N SER A 5 -26.50 -1.83 -34.90
CA SER A 5 -25.47 -1.15 -35.70
C SER A 5 -24.27 -2.04 -36.07
N THR A 6 -24.50 -3.33 -36.34
CA THR A 6 -23.45 -4.31 -36.67
C THR A 6 -23.10 -4.39 -38.17
N LEU A 7 -23.62 -3.49 -39.02
CA LEU A 7 -23.37 -3.52 -40.46
C LEU A 7 -22.28 -2.55 -40.95
N PHE A 8 -21.76 -1.66 -40.11
CA PHE A 8 -20.80 -0.64 -40.56
C PHE A 8 -19.32 -1.08 -40.52
N VAL A 9 -18.98 -2.19 -39.86
CA VAL A 9 -17.58 -2.61 -39.66
C VAL A 9 -17.09 -3.62 -40.72
N ARG A 10 -18.00 -4.22 -41.51
CA ARG A 10 -17.62 -5.23 -42.53
C ARG A 10 -17.14 -4.65 -43.87
N ASP A 11 -17.32 -3.36 -44.13
CA ASP A 11 -17.10 -2.77 -45.46
C ASP A 11 -15.72 -2.08 -45.64
N ILE A 12 -15.00 -1.81 -44.54
CA ILE A 12 -13.68 -1.15 -44.59
C ILE A 12 -12.52 -2.14 -44.83
N MET A 13 -12.70 -3.42 -44.49
CA MET A 13 -11.65 -4.45 -44.63
C MET A 13 -11.53 -5.07 -46.04
N ALA A 14 -12.38 -4.70 -47.00
CA ALA A 14 -12.40 -5.32 -48.33
C ALA A 14 -11.60 -4.55 -49.43
N ARG A 15 -10.99 -3.39 -49.11
CA ARG A 15 -10.37 -2.50 -50.12
C ARG A 15 -8.84 -2.43 -50.15
N LEU A 16 -8.10 -3.19 -49.33
CA LEU A 16 -6.63 -3.12 -49.29
C LEU A 16 -5.90 -4.39 -49.77
N PHE A 17 -6.52 -5.21 -50.63
CA PHE A 17 -5.85 -6.40 -51.18
C PHE A 17 -6.11 -6.64 -52.67
N ARG A 18 -5.71 -5.70 -53.54
CA ARG A 18 -5.44 -6.02 -54.96
C ARG A 18 -4.69 -4.89 -55.69
N MET A 19 -3.38 -5.04 -55.89
CA MET A 19 -2.74 -4.66 -57.16
C MET A 19 -1.34 -5.28 -57.27
N LYS A 20 -1.23 -6.25 -58.20
CA LYS A 20 0.00 -6.92 -58.63
C LYS A 20 0.57 -6.16 -59.84
N ARG A 21 1.90 -5.98 -59.81
CA ARG A 21 2.92 -6.09 -60.88
C ARG A 21 2.62 -5.56 -62.29
N THR A 22 3.50 -4.67 -62.80
CA THR A 22 4.42 -4.90 -63.96
C THR A 22 5.32 -3.66 -64.16
N GLY A 23 6.65 -3.82 -64.23
CA GLY A 23 7.41 -3.48 -65.43
C GLY A 23 8.86 -3.05 -65.12
N ARG A 24 9.80 -3.36 -66.04
CA ARG A 24 11.27 -3.46 -65.88
C ARG A 24 12.08 -2.16 -66.02
N CYS A 25 13.27 -2.22 -65.41
CA CYS A 25 14.61 -1.71 -65.79
C CYS A 25 14.81 -0.24 -66.19
N SER A 26 15.73 0.44 -65.48
CA SER A 26 17.00 1.00 -65.99
C SER A 26 17.69 1.84 -64.89
N ARG A 27 18.98 1.60 -64.60
CA ARG A 27 19.87 2.59 -63.96
C ARG A 27 20.54 3.40 -65.09
N PRO A 28 20.84 4.69 -64.90
CA PRO A 28 22.22 5.01 -64.52
C PRO A 28 22.41 6.15 -63.51
N SER A 29 23.64 6.15 -63.00
CA SER A 29 24.46 7.06 -62.18
C SER A 29 24.08 8.54 -61.97
N SER A 30 24.52 8.99 -60.79
CA SER A 30 25.13 10.31 -60.49
C SER A 30 24.23 11.40 -59.89
N ALA A 31 24.76 11.99 -58.81
CA ALA A 31 24.43 13.29 -58.24
C ALA A 31 23.11 13.44 -57.45
N ARG A 32 23.17 13.18 -56.14
CA ARG A 32 23.02 14.23 -55.10
C ARG A 32 23.15 13.64 -53.70
N ASN A 33 24.41 13.46 -53.26
CA ASN A 33 24.76 13.58 -51.85
C ASN A 33 24.69 15.08 -51.49
N GLY A 34 24.02 15.44 -50.40
CA GLY A 34 24.11 16.79 -49.85
C GLY A 34 22.86 17.41 -49.23
N MET A 35 21.79 16.65 -48.94
CA MET A 35 20.58 17.27 -48.36
C MET A 35 19.79 16.38 -47.39
N ILE A 36 20.47 15.51 -46.63
CA ILE A 36 19.81 14.68 -45.59
C ILE A 36 20.55 14.72 -44.23
N GLU A 37 21.80 15.19 -44.16
CA GLU A 37 22.56 15.22 -42.90
C GLU A 37 22.28 16.44 -42.01
N GLY A 38 21.82 17.57 -42.56
CA GLY A 38 21.54 18.79 -41.78
C GLY A 38 20.27 18.73 -40.92
N MET A 39 19.27 17.92 -41.32
CA MET A 39 17.94 17.93 -40.68
C MET A 39 17.83 16.94 -39.51
N ARG A 40 18.80 16.05 -39.31
CA ARG A 40 18.79 15.07 -38.20
C ARG A 40 19.40 15.61 -36.90
N ALA A 41 20.41 16.47 -37.00
CA ALA A 41 21.06 17.03 -35.81
C ALA A 41 20.20 18.08 -35.09
N GLN A 42 19.49 18.93 -35.83
CA GLN A 42 18.62 19.94 -35.22
C GLN A 42 17.42 19.33 -34.46
N PHE A 43 16.77 18.30 -35.02
CA PHE A 43 15.66 17.63 -34.35
C PHE A 43 16.07 16.89 -33.06
N LEU A 44 17.28 16.34 -32.99
CA LEU A 44 17.80 15.70 -31.77
C LEU A 44 18.11 16.72 -30.67
N VAL A 45 18.60 17.91 -31.02
CA VAL A 45 18.81 19.01 -30.04
C VAL A 45 17.47 19.51 -29.47
N PHE A 46 16.43 19.62 -30.30
CA PHE A 46 15.08 20.01 -29.83
C PHE A 46 14.45 18.95 -28.91
N LEU A 47 14.67 17.65 -29.16
CA LEU A 47 14.19 16.58 -28.28
C LEU A 47 14.88 16.59 -26.91
N LEU A 48 16.18 16.85 -26.86
CA LEU A 48 16.93 16.89 -25.59
C LEU A 48 16.64 18.17 -24.78
N VAL A 49 16.49 19.33 -25.42
CA VAL A 49 16.14 20.58 -24.73
C VAL A 49 14.68 20.59 -24.27
N GLY A 50 13.75 20.00 -25.03
CA GLY A 50 12.34 19.86 -24.64
C GLY A 50 12.13 18.95 -23.42
N PHE A 51 12.95 17.90 -23.28
CA PHE A 51 12.85 16.98 -22.14
C PHE A 51 13.33 17.62 -20.82
N ALA A 52 14.32 18.51 -20.87
CA ALA A 52 14.81 19.24 -19.70
C ALA A 52 13.79 20.26 -19.15
N ILE A 53 13.03 20.93 -20.03
CA ILE A 53 11.98 21.89 -19.64
C ILE A 53 10.74 21.16 -19.11
N GLY A 54 10.39 20.00 -19.68
CA GLY A 54 9.27 19.17 -19.19
C GLY A 54 9.49 18.60 -17.79
N PHE A 55 10.73 18.20 -17.46
CA PHE A 55 11.04 17.65 -16.14
C PHE A 55 11.08 18.72 -15.04
N ALA A 56 11.56 19.92 -15.33
CA ALA A 56 11.58 21.04 -14.36
C ALA A 56 10.17 21.55 -14.01
N GLY A 57 9.22 21.48 -14.95
CA GLY A 57 7.83 21.86 -14.71
C GLY A 57 7.07 20.87 -13.81
N ILE A 58 7.34 19.57 -13.92
CA ILE A 58 6.72 18.55 -13.05
C ILE A 58 7.38 18.57 -11.67
N TYR A 59 8.71 18.74 -11.59
CA TYR A 59 9.42 18.76 -10.31
C TYR A 59 9.10 20.00 -9.45
N THR A 60 8.65 21.10 -10.06
CA THR A 60 8.24 22.31 -9.32
C THR A 60 6.74 22.36 -9.00
N TRP A 61 5.90 21.53 -9.63
CA TRP A 61 4.44 21.54 -9.45
C TRP A 61 3.94 20.65 -8.29
N GLU A 62 4.71 19.66 -7.85
CA GLU A 62 4.33 18.77 -6.74
C GLU A 62 4.54 19.42 -5.35
N LYS A 63 5.38 20.46 -5.24
CA LYS A 63 5.67 21.14 -3.96
C LYS A 63 4.71 22.29 -3.60
N GLN A 64 3.77 22.65 -4.49
CA GLN A 64 2.89 23.81 -4.31
C GLN A 64 1.42 23.46 -4.06
N ARG A 65 1.06 22.18 -3.95
CA ARG A 65 -0.32 21.75 -3.64
C ARG A 65 -0.51 21.52 -2.13
N ALA A 66 -0.24 22.55 -1.34
CA ALA A 66 -0.89 22.66 -0.04
C ALA A 66 -2.27 23.29 -0.30
N PRO A 67 -3.40 22.64 0.04
CA PRO A 67 -4.68 23.31 -0.04
C PRO A 67 -4.66 24.51 0.92
N ASP A 68 -5.00 25.68 0.39
CA ASP A 68 -5.21 26.89 1.18
C ASP A 68 -6.21 26.56 2.30
N VAL A 69 -5.69 26.46 3.53
CA VAL A 69 -6.52 26.44 4.73
C VAL A 69 -7.26 27.77 4.70
N VAL A 70 -8.57 27.71 4.48
CA VAL A 70 -9.49 28.83 4.59
C VAL A 70 -9.21 29.52 5.91
N ARG A 71 -8.55 30.68 5.84
CA ARG A 71 -8.33 31.53 7.00
C ARG A 71 -9.70 32.11 7.35
N ALA A 72 -10.46 31.37 8.15
CA ALA A 72 -11.72 31.86 8.70
C ALA A 72 -11.40 33.17 9.42
N THR A 73 -12.00 34.25 8.94
CA THR A 73 -12.07 35.52 9.68
C THR A 73 -12.65 35.22 11.06
N PRO A 74 -11.95 35.52 12.16
CA PRO A 74 -12.54 35.34 13.49
C PRO A 74 -13.75 36.25 13.61
N LEU A 75 -14.92 35.67 13.88
CA LEU A 75 -16.10 36.45 14.28
C LEU A 75 -15.83 37.11 15.64
N PRO A 76 -16.48 38.26 15.94
CA PRO A 76 -16.27 38.97 17.21
C PRO A 76 -16.69 38.07 18.37
N VAL A 77 -15.77 37.79 19.27
CA VAL A 77 -16.03 37.00 20.48
C VAL A 77 -16.69 37.91 21.51
N ASP A 78 -17.92 37.57 21.89
CA ASP A 78 -18.65 38.19 22.99
C ASP A 78 -17.89 37.95 24.31
N PRO A 79 -17.50 38.99 25.07
CA PRO A 79 -16.66 38.85 26.25
C PRO A 79 -17.35 38.23 27.48
N ASN A 80 -18.64 37.85 27.41
CA ASN A 80 -19.38 37.30 28.54
C ASN A 80 -19.80 35.83 28.42
N VAL A 81 -19.19 35.04 27.53
CA VAL A 81 -19.42 33.59 27.47
C VAL A 81 -18.38 32.83 28.31
N PRO A 82 -18.78 32.03 29.32
CA PRO A 82 -17.87 31.16 30.06
C PRO A 82 -17.20 30.15 29.11
N THR A 83 -15.89 30.23 28.99
CA THR A 83 -15.07 29.28 28.23
C THR A 83 -14.87 27.98 29.00
N ASP A 84 -15.77 27.00 28.85
CA ASP A 84 -15.54 25.62 29.32
C ASP A 84 -16.16 24.52 28.44
N LEU A 85 -16.04 24.59 27.11
CA LEU A 85 -16.37 23.45 26.24
C LEU A 85 -15.28 23.09 25.22
N SER A 86 -14.01 23.41 25.49
CA SER A 86 -12.88 22.97 24.67
C SER A 86 -12.34 21.57 25.00
N ALA A 87 -12.98 20.83 25.92
CA ALA A 87 -12.49 19.52 26.37
C ALA A 87 -13.02 18.30 25.58
N ALA A 88 -13.72 18.48 24.45
CA ALA A 88 -14.41 17.35 23.80
C ALA A 88 -13.96 17.00 22.36
N ASN A 89 -13.13 17.79 21.68
CA ASN A 89 -12.76 17.51 20.27
C ASN A 89 -11.27 17.77 19.93
N SER A 90 -10.36 17.42 20.84
CA SER A 90 -8.94 17.24 20.49
C SER A 90 -8.35 16.04 21.24
N ALA A 91 -8.99 14.89 21.14
CA ALA A 91 -8.26 13.63 21.30
C ALA A 91 -7.52 13.35 19.98
N SER A 92 -6.54 14.20 19.66
CA SER A 92 -5.36 13.69 18.98
C SER A 92 -4.89 12.53 19.84
N GLU A 93 -4.84 11.32 19.29
CA GLU A 93 -4.23 10.17 19.94
C GLU A 93 -2.94 10.65 20.64
N PRO A 94 -2.70 10.26 21.91
CA PRO A 94 -1.47 10.63 22.57
C PRO A 94 -0.33 10.27 21.63
N PRO A 95 0.62 11.19 21.36
CA PRO A 95 1.76 10.86 20.53
C PRO A 95 2.36 9.56 21.07
N PRO A 96 2.70 8.59 20.19
CA PRO A 96 3.29 7.34 20.63
C PRO A 96 4.39 7.66 21.65
N PRO A 97 4.43 6.93 22.78
CA PRO A 97 5.25 7.29 23.93
C PRO A 97 6.65 7.65 23.45
N ALA A 98 7.12 8.84 23.83
CA ALA A 98 8.36 9.41 23.33
C ALA A 98 9.45 8.35 23.34
N LEU A 99 9.88 8.00 22.12
CA LEU A 99 10.92 7.06 21.78
C LEU A 99 12.06 7.17 22.81
N ASN A 100 12.19 6.17 23.69
CA ASN A 100 13.37 6.14 24.52
C ASN A 100 14.52 5.63 23.64
N MET A 101 15.19 6.55 22.94
CA MET A 101 16.34 6.22 22.08
C MET A 101 17.45 5.54 22.89
N GLU A 102 17.48 5.80 24.20
CA GLU A 102 18.33 5.08 25.15
C GLU A 102 17.91 3.62 25.28
N ARG A 103 16.60 3.30 25.29
CA ARG A 103 16.10 1.92 25.33
C ARG A 103 16.52 1.14 24.08
N VAL A 104 16.36 1.72 22.90
CA VAL A 104 16.84 1.11 21.65
C VAL A 104 18.35 0.83 21.70
N LYS A 105 19.13 1.79 22.22
CA LYS A 105 20.58 1.66 22.38
C LYS A 105 20.97 0.59 23.40
N GLU A 106 20.27 0.54 24.53
CA GLU A 106 20.43 -0.46 25.59
C GLU A 106 20.17 -1.87 25.04
N LEU A 107 19.00 -2.08 24.42
CA LEU A 107 18.61 -3.34 23.79
C LEU A 107 19.63 -3.76 22.72
N THR A 108 20.07 -2.83 21.87
CA THR A 108 21.09 -3.11 20.86
C THR A 108 22.41 -3.53 21.50
N SER A 109 22.83 -2.91 22.61
CA SER A 109 24.02 -3.31 23.34
C SER A 109 23.86 -4.70 23.96
N LYS A 110 22.68 -5.00 24.52
CA LYS A 110 22.38 -6.30 25.11
C LYS A 110 22.40 -7.41 24.07
N ILE A 111 21.78 -7.20 22.90
CA ILE A 111 21.83 -8.13 21.76
C ILE A 111 23.25 -8.33 21.22
N LYS A 112 24.11 -7.30 21.29
CA LYS A 112 25.53 -7.46 20.91
C LYS A 112 26.31 -8.35 21.89
N GLN A 113 25.98 -8.28 23.17
CA GLN A 113 26.61 -9.09 24.22
C GLN A 113 26.06 -10.53 24.20
N ASP A 114 24.75 -10.67 24.03
CA ASP A 114 24.06 -11.93 23.87
C ASP A 114 23.16 -11.91 22.62
N PRO A 115 23.67 -12.39 21.47
CA PRO A 115 22.90 -12.43 20.22
C PRO A 115 21.69 -13.37 20.23
N LYS A 116 21.52 -14.18 21.29
CA LYS A 116 20.39 -15.11 21.43
C LYS A 116 19.41 -14.69 22.53
N ASP A 117 19.55 -13.48 23.06
CA ASP A 117 18.61 -12.91 24.01
C ASP A 117 17.26 -12.60 23.34
N PHE A 118 16.37 -13.60 23.38
CA PHE A 118 15.06 -13.58 22.73
C PHE A 118 14.22 -12.36 23.13
N ASP A 119 14.14 -12.06 24.42
CA ASP A 119 13.28 -10.99 24.93
C ASP A 119 13.74 -9.62 24.40
N SER A 120 15.05 -9.36 24.39
CA SER A 120 15.58 -8.10 23.85
C SER A 120 15.37 -7.97 22.35
N ILE A 121 15.47 -9.07 21.60
CA ILE A 121 15.23 -9.09 20.15
C ILE A 121 13.77 -8.79 19.85
N VAL A 122 12.84 -9.44 20.56
CA VAL A 122 11.40 -9.22 20.41
C VAL A 122 11.03 -7.80 20.80
N GLU A 123 11.52 -7.30 21.93
CA GLU A 123 11.24 -5.93 22.37
C GLU A 123 11.75 -4.89 21.35
N LEU A 124 12.96 -5.08 20.82
CA LEU A 124 13.48 -4.23 19.76
C LEU A 124 12.65 -4.35 18.48
N GLY A 125 12.14 -5.54 18.16
CA GLY A 125 11.24 -5.80 17.03
C GLY A 125 9.94 -5.02 17.17
N ASN A 126 9.30 -5.07 18.35
CA ASN A 126 8.08 -4.35 18.68
C ASN A 126 8.28 -2.84 18.58
N ILE A 127 9.39 -2.33 19.11
CA ILE A 127 9.74 -0.90 18.99
C ILE A 127 9.87 -0.50 17.51
N ASN A 128 10.48 -1.33 16.67
CA ASN A 128 10.58 -1.06 15.23
C ASN A 128 9.22 -1.13 14.52
N LEU A 129 8.36 -2.06 14.92
CA LEU A 129 6.99 -2.16 14.42
C LEU A 129 6.20 -0.89 14.72
N ASP A 130 6.26 -0.40 15.96
CA ASP A 130 5.61 0.84 16.41
C ASP A 130 6.17 2.08 15.68
N GLN A 131 7.48 2.08 15.38
CA GLN A 131 8.15 3.12 14.61
C GLN A 131 7.89 3.02 13.09
N LYS A 132 7.12 2.03 12.65
CA LYS A 132 6.86 1.75 11.23
C LYS A 132 8.11 1.35 10.43
N ASN A 133 9.18 0.96 11.12
CA ASN A 133 10.38 0.36 10.52
C ASN A 133 10.12 -1.14 10.28
N TYR A 134 9.16 -1.43 9.40
CA TYR A 134 8.60 -2.78 9.28
C TYR A 134 9.62 -3.82 8.79
N ASP A 135 10.54 -3.45 7.90
CA ASP A 135 11.59 -4.36 7.44
C ASP A 135 12.54 -4.77 8.58
N ASP A 136 12.93 -3.81 9.42
CA ASP A 136 13.77 -4.08 10.60
C ASP A 136 13.03 -4.93 11.62
N ALA A 137 11.74 -4.64 11.86
CA ALA A 137 10.88 -5.45 12.71
C ALA A 137 10.81 -6.90 12.21
N VAL A 138 10.55 -7.13 10.92
CA VAL A 138 10.52 -8.48 10.34
C VAL A 138 11.86 -9.20 10.49
N ASN A 139 12.99 -8.51 10.30
CA ASN A 139 14.30 -9.12 10.48
C ASN A 139 14.58 -9.51 11.93
N LEU A 140 14.14 -8.70 12.90
CA LEU A 140 14.24 -9.02 14.32
C LEU A 140 13.33 -10.18 14.70
N TYR A 141 12.08 -10.20 14.23
CA TYR A 141 11.17 -11.31 14.50
C TYR A 141 11.64 -12.62 13.88
N LYS A 142 12.25 -12.60 12.68
CA LYS A 142 12.89 -13.79 12.10
C LYS A 142 13.99 -14.34 13.02
N LYS A 143 14.86 -13.48 13.54
CA LYS A 143 15.90 -13.90 14.51
C LYS A 143 15.29 -14.46 15.79
N ALA A 144 14.23 -13.84 16.30
CA ALA A 144 13.51 -14.34 17.47
C ALA A 144 12.91 -15.73 17.21
N LEU A 145 12.33 -15.96 16.03
CA LEU A 145 11.78 -17.26 15.62
C LEU A 145 12.86 -18.33 15.33
N GLU A 146 14.08 -17.93 14.96
CA GLU A 146 15.22 -18.86 14.89
C GLU A 146 15.61 -19.40 16.29
N ILE A 147 15.37 -18.61 17.34
CA ILE A 147 15.65 -18.98 18.73
C ILE A 147 14.46 -19.77 19.30
N HIS A 148 13.25 -19.22 19.23
CA HIS A 148 12.01 -19.84 19.68
C HIS A 148 10.99 -19.96 18.52
N PRO A 149 11.02 -21.07 17.75
CA PRO A 149 10.22 -21.22 16.53
C PRO A 149 8.70 -21.27 16.78
N ASP A 150 8.29 -21.67 17.98
CA ASP A 150 6.89 -21.87 18.35
C ASP A 150 6.25 -20.62 18.99
N SER A 151 6.96 -19.48 18.99
CA SER A 151 6.42 -18.23 19.53
C SER A 151 5.30 -17.68 18.65
N LEU A 152 4.07 -17.92 19.09
CA LEU A 152 2.85 -17.46 18.44
C LEU A 152 2.79 -15.95 18.30
N SER A 153 3.04 -15.21 19.39
CA SER A 153 2.97 -13.75 19.39
C SER A 153 3.95 -13.13 18.38
N VAL A 154 5.21 -13.59 18.39
CA VAL A 154 6.23 -13.11 17.46
C VAL A 154 5.88 -13.42 16.01
N ARG A 155 5.30 -14.60 15.74
CA ARG A 155 4.84 -14.97 14.40
C ARG A 155 3.69 -14.07 13.94
N THR A 156 2.75 -13.76 14.83
CA THR A 156 1.65 -12.83 14.55
C THR A 156 2.17 -11.41 14.34
N ASP A 157 3.07 -10.90 15.18
CA ASP A 157 3.68 -9.58 15.01
C ASP A 157 4.49 -9.45 13.71
N MET A 158 5.18 -10.52 13.30
CA MET A 158 5.86 -10.59 12.02
C MET A 158 4.87 -10.52 10.84
N GLY A 159 3.76 -11.26 10.92
CA GLY A 159 2.69 -11.18 9.92
C GLY A 159 2.08 -9.78 9.85
N THR A 160 1.91 -9.13 11.00
CA THR A 160 1.40 -7.75 11.11
C THR A 160 2.35 -6.75 10.46
N ALA A 161 3.66 -6.86 10.71
CA ALA A 161 4.66 -6.04 10.03
C ALA A 161 4.61 -6.22 8.50
N MET A 162 4.47 -7.47 8.02
CA MET A 162 4.31 -7.77 6.59
C MET A 162 3.02 -7.20 6.00
N LEU A 163 1.92 -7.24 6.78
CA LEU A 163 0.65 -6.66 6.39
C LEU A 163 0.76 -5.15 6.16
N PHE A 164 1.42 -4.43 7.07
CA PHE A 164 1.65 -2.99 6.91
C PHE A 164 2.56 -2.64 5.73
N MET A 165 3.49 -3.53 5.38
CA MET A 165 4.27 -3.44 4.15
C MET A 165 3.48 -3.79 2.88
N LYS A 166 2.19 -4.14 2.99
CA LYS A 166 1.34 -4.64 1.89
C LYS A 166 1.87 -5.92 1.24
N ARG A 167 2.71 -6.67 1.95
CA ARG A 167 3.19 -8.00 1.55
C ARG A 167 2.14 -9.04 1.97
N PHE A 168 0.96 -8.93 1.39
CA PHE A 168 -0.22 -9.67 1.82
C PHE A 168 -0.03 -11.18 1.74
N ASP A 169 0.63 -11.68 0.71
CA ASP A 169 0.83 -13.12 0.51
C ASP A 169 1.74 -13.72 1.59
N ASP A 170 2.81 -13.02 1.93
CA ASP A 170 3.73 -13.42 3.00
C ASP A 170 3.05 -13.32 4.37
N ALA A 171 2.25 -12.26 4.60
CA ALA A 171 1.49 -12.08 5.82
C ALA A 171 0.45 -13.20 6.01
N ILE A 172 -0.31 -13.53 4.96
CA ILE A 172 -1.30 -14.61 4.96
C ILE A 172 -0.63 -15.95 5.30
N ALA A 173 0.48 -16.28 4.64
CA ALA A 173 1.20 -17.52 4.90
C ALA A 173 1.69 -17.59 6.36
N THR A 174 2.23 -16.48 6.87
CA THR A 174 2.72 -16.38 8.25
C THR A 174 1.60 -16.52 9.28
N PHE A 175 0.47 -15.86 9.07
CA PHE A 175 -0.71 -15.96 9.95
C PHE A 175 -1.33 -17.35 9.92
N GLN A 176 -1.44 -17.98 8.74
CA GLN A 176 -1.94 -19.35 8.63
C GLN A 176 -1.07 -20.32 9.44
N GLU A 177 0.24 -20.16 9.37
CA GLU A 177 1.20 -20.97 10.15
C GLU A 177 1.07 -20.69 11.66
N SER A 178 0.72 -19.47 12.08
CA SER A 178 0.36 -19.17 13.49
C SER A 178 -0.94 -19.89 13.92
N LEU A 179 -1.97 -19.87 13.06
CA LEU A 179 -3.25 -20.54 13.33
C LEU A 179 -3.16 -22.07 13.36
N ARG A 180 -2.12 -22.70 12.81
CA ARG A 180 -1.93 -24.16 12.95
C ARG A 180 -1.66 -24.54 14.41
N THR A 181 -0.95 -23.68 15.13
CA THR A 181 -0.61 -23.90 16.54
C THR A 181 -1.70 -23.35 17.45
N SER A 182 -2.29 -22.20 17.13
CA SER A 182 -3.43 -21.63 17.86
C SER A 182 -4.59 -21.27 16.92
N PRO A 183 -5.50 -22.22 16.62
CA PRO A 183 -6.55 -22.04 15.62
C PRO A 183 -7.55 -20.93 15.90
N ASN A 184 -7.63 -20.48 17.16
CA ASN A 184 -8.63 -19.55 17.66
C ASN A 184 -8.00 -18.24 18.16
N ASP A 185 -6.72 -17.98 17.84
CA ASP A 185 -6.07 -16.74 18.21
C ASP A 185 -6.79 -15.53 17.57
N ALA A 186 -7.35 -14.66 18.41
CA ALA A 186 -8.21 -13.57 17.97
C ALA A 186 -7.45 -12.54 17.13
N GLU A 187 -6.22 -12.21 17.50
CA GLU A 187 -5.42 -11.21 16.78
C GLU A 187 -5.03 -11.72 15.39
N THR A 188 -4.58 -12.97 15.31
CA THR A 188 -4.24 -13.60 14.04
C THR A 188 -5.46 -13.71 13.11
N LEU A 189 -6.63 -14.12 13.62
CA LEU A 189 -7.85 -14.19 12.83
C LEU A 189 -8.30 -12.80 12.33
N LEU A 190 -8.14 -11.76 13.15
CA LEU A 190 -8.45 -10.38 12.78
C LEU A 190 -7.59 -9.96 11.58
N TYR A 191 -6.26 -10.06 11.71
CA TYR A 191 -5.33 -9.60 10.68
C TYR A 191 -5.37 -10.47 9.42
N LEU A 192 -5.65 -11.77 9.55
CA LEU A 192 -5.85 -12.62 8.38
C LEU A 192 -7.10 -12.18 7.60
N GLY A 193 -8.20 -11.84 8.28
CA GLY A 193 -9.37 -11.27 7.61
C GLY A 193 -9.08 -9.93 6.91
N VAL A 194 -8.28 -9.05 7.54
CA VAL A 194 -7.80 -7.79 6.93
C VAL A 194 -6.96 -8.08 5.68
N ALA A 195 -6.04 -9.06 5.75
CA ALA A 195 -5.18 -9.44 4.65
C ALA A 195 -5.97 -10.05 3.47
N MET A 196 -7.00 -10.86 3.75
CA MET A 196 -7.89 -11.41 2.73
C MET A 196 -8.69 -10.31 2.03
N LEU A 197 -9.26 -9.38 2.80
CA LEU A 197 -10.07 -8.29 2.25
C LEU A 197 -9.24 -7.35 1.37
N HIS A 198 -8.08 -6.90 1.86
CA HIS A 198 -7.29 -5.87 1.16
C HIS A 198 -6.23 -6.43 0.21
N GLY A 199 -5.69 -7.61 0.50
CA GLY A 199 -4.63 -8.22 -0.29
C GLY A 199 -5.14 -9.14 -1.39
N LYS A 200 -6.15 -9.96 -1.08
CA LYS A 200 -6.76 -10.88 -2.06
C LYS A 200 -8.02 -10.32 -2.70
N ASN A 201 -8.51 -9.17 -2.23
CA ASN A 201 -9.82 -8.65 -2.60
C ASN A 201 -10.91 -9.73 -2.43
N ASP A 202 -10.78 -10.53 -1.38
CA ASP A 202 -11.65 -11.66 -1.06
C ASP A 202 -12.47 -11.33 0.19
N PRO A 203 -13.62 -10.66 0.02
CA PRO A 203 -14.48 -10.32 1.15
C PRO A 203 -15.13 -11.56 1.78
N GLN A 204 -15.30 -12.67 1.05
CA GLN A 204 -15.86 -13.89 1.62
C GLN A 204 -14.82 -14.59 2.52
N GLY A 205 -13.58 -14.69 2.08
CA GLY A 205 -12.48 -15.17 2.92
C GLY A 205 -12.28 -14.31 4.17
N ALA A 206 -12.43 -12.98 4.06
CA ALA A 206 -12.39 -12.10 5.21
C ALA A 206 -13.51 -12.38 6.22
N LEU A 207 -14.76 -12.53 5.74
CA LEU A 207 -15.91 -12.88 6.58
C LEU A 207 -15.69 -14.20 7.32
N GLN A 208 -15.15 -15.24 6.66
CA GLN A 208 -14.90 -16.54 7.30
C GLN A 208 -14.00 -16.43 8.53
N TYR A 209 -12.88 -15.73 8.44
CA TYR A 209 -11.95 -15.58 9.57
C TYR A 209 -12.51 -14.66 10.67
N TRP A 210 -13.20 -13.60 10.29
CA TRP A 210 -13.83 -12.67 11.22
C TRP A 210 -15.01 -13.29 11.97
N GLU A 211 -15.84 -14.10 11.31
CA GLU A 211 -16.91 -14.86 11.96
C GLU A 211 -16.33 -15.88 12.94
N LYS A 212 -15.28 -16.61 12.53
CA LYS A 212 -14.57 -17.54 13.43
C LYS A 212 -14.01 -16.83 14.67
N LEU A 213 -13.45 -15.62 14.52
CA LEU A 213 -12.97 -14.83 15.64
C LEU A 213 -14.09 -14.55 16.63
N VAL A 214 -15.23 -14.09 16.14
CA VAL A 214 -16.40 -13.74 16.96
C VAL A 214 -16.99 -14.95 17.67
N GLU A 215 -17.04 -16.10 16.98
CA GLU A 215 -17.54 -17.37 17.54
C GLU A 215 -16.61 -17.93 18.60
N ALA A 216 -15.30 -17.96 18.34
CA ALA A 216 -14.32 -18.54 19.25
C ALA A 216 -13.99 -17.61 20.43
N ASN A 217 -14.14 -16.29 20.26
CA ASN A 217 -13.76 -15.29 21.25
C ASN A 217 -14.87 -14.23 21.49
N PRO A 218 -16.06 -14.62 21.98
CA PRO A 218 -17.20 -13.71 22.06
C PRO A 218 -17.00 -12.52 23.01
N ASN A 219 -16.10 -12.65 23.99
CA ASN A 219 -15.77 -11.61 24.98
C ASN A 219 -14.48 -10.84 24.66
N ASN A 220 -13.83 -11.12 23.53
CA ASN A 220 -12.61 -10.44 23.15
C ASN A 220 -12.91 -8.99 22.70
N PRO A 221 -12.13 -7.97 23.11
CA PRO A 221 -12.39 -6.58 22.75
C PRO A 221 -12.45 -6.32 21.25
N GLN A 222 -11.61 -7.01 20.47
CA GLN A 222 -11.58 -6.91 19.02
C GLN A 222 -12.83 -7.53 18.37
N ALA A 223 -13.53 -8.45 19.03
CA ALA A 223 -14.74 -9.07 18.49
C ALA A 223 -15.88 -8.06 18.25
N ALA A 224 -16.01 -7.03 19.09
CA ALA A 224 -17.00 -5.96 18.90
C ALA A 224 -16.70 -5.14 17.63
N PHE A 225 -15.43 -4.78 17.43
CA PHE A 225 -14.97 -4.10 16.22
C PHE A 225 -15.23 -4.95 14.97
N VAL A 226 -14.90 -6.25 15.03
CA VAL A 226 -15.07 -7.19 13.92
C VAL A 226 -16.53 -7.40 13.56
N LYS A 227 -17.45 -7.49 14.54
CA LYS A 227 -18.90 -7.57 14.29
C LYS A 227 -19.40 -6.40 13.44
N GLU A 228 -18.91 -5.19 13.71
CA GLU A 228 -19.26 -4.01 12.93
C GLU A 228 -18.71 -4.08 11.49
N GLN A 229 -17.49 -4.59 11.31
CA GLN A 229 -16.94 -4.81 9.97
C GLN A 229 -17.71 -5.87 9.18
N ILE A 230 -18.07 -6.98 9.81
CA ILE A 230 -18.91 -8.03 9.20
C ILE A 230 -20.24 -7.44 8.72
N LYS A 231 -20.91 -6.64 9.57
CA LYS A 231 -22.18 -5.99 9.24
C LYS A 231 -22.04 -5.08 8.02
N LYS A 232 -21.07 -4.17 8.03
CA LYS A 232 -20.78 -3.27 6.91
C LYS A 232 -20.52 -4.02 5.61
N LEU A 233 -19.72 -5.08 5.68
CA LEU A 233 -19.34 -5.87 4.51
C LEU A 233 -20.55 -6.61 3.92
N LYS A 234 -21.43 -7.17 4.76
CA LYS A 234 -22.69 -7.80 4.33
C LYS A 234 -23.67 -6.79 3.72
N GLU A 235 -23.80 -5.59 4.30
CA GLU A 235 -24.64 -4.52 3.76
C GLU A 235 -24.14 -4.03 2.39
N GLN A 236 -22.82 -3.93 2.20
CA GLN A 236 -22.23 -3.57 0.90
C GLN A 236 -22.53 -4.62 -0.17
N GLN A 237 -22.51 -5.90 0.19
CA GLN A 237 -22.85 -7.00 -0.73
C GLN A 237 -24.36 -7.08 -1.05
N ALA A 238 -25.21 -6.58 -0.15
CA ALA A 238 -26.66 -6.56 -0.34
C ALA A 238 -27.16 -5.36 -1.20
N LYS A 239 -26.29 -4.39 -1.52
CA LYS A 239 -26.66 -3.28 -2.39
C LYS A 239 -26.70 -3.75 -3.86
N PRO A 240 -27.80 -3.45 -4.58
CA PRO A 240 -27.98 -3.87 -5.97
C PRO A 240 -27.08 -3.14 -6.96
#